data_AF-A0A7J7CN14-F1
#
_entry.id   AF-A0A7J7CN14-F1
#
_cell.length_a   1.000
_cell.length_b   1.000
_cell.length_c   1.000
_cell.angle_alpha   90.00
_cell.angle_beta   90.00
_cell.angle_gamma   90.00
#
_symmetry.space_group_name_H-M   'P 1'
#
loop_
_entity.id
_entity.type
_entity.pdbx_description
1 polymer ?
#
loop_
_entity_poly.entity_id
_entity_poly.type
_entity_poly.pdbx_seq_one_letter_code
_entity_poly.pdbx_strand_id
1 'polypeptide(L)'
;MHAAPMYIAEIAPSEIHGQLISLKEFFIILGIVAGYGIGSLLVDVMAGWQYMYGASTPLAVIMGIGMWWLPASPRWLLLYAIQGKGNL
;
A
#
# COMPACT_ATOMS: atom_id res chain seq x y z
N MET A 1 3.14 4.83 9.04
CA MET A 1 2.06 4.00 8.42
C MET A 1 0.77 4.78 8.11
N HIS A 2 0.76 6.13 8.19
CA HIS A 2 -0.47 6.93 7.99
C HIS A 2 -0.64 7.52 6.58
N ALA A 3 0.34 7.37 5.69
CA ALA A 3 0.30 7.98 4.35
C ALA A 3 -0.78 7.37 3.45
N ALA A 4 -0.91 6.04 3.43
CA ALA A 4 -1.92 5.35 2.62
C ALA A 4 -3.38 5.67 3.04
N PRO A 5 -3.77 5.59 4.32
CA PRO A 5 -5.13 5.98 4.72
C PRO A 5 -5.38 7.48 4.55
N MET A 6 -4.37 8.34 4.73
CA MET A 6 -4.48 9.78 4.45
C MET A 6 -4.75 10.04 2.97
N TYR A 7 -3.99 9.40 2.07
CA TYR A 7 -4.20 9.52 0.62
C TYR A 7 -5.59 9.04 0.19
N ILE A 8 -6.01 7.88 0.70
CA ILE A 8 -7.36 7.34 0.44
C ILE A 8 -8.42 8.32 0.96
N ALA A 9 -8.23 8.90 2.15
CA ALA A 9 -9.16 9.87 2.71
C ALA A 9 -9.24 11.20 1.95
N GLU A 10 -8.18 11.56 1.23
CA GLU A 10 -8.14 12.79 0.45
C GLU A 10 -8.73 12.66 -0.95
N ILE A 11 -8.87 11.45 -1.47
CA ILE A 11 -9.34 11.17 -2.84
C ILE A 11 -10.71 10.48 -2.84
N ALA A 12 -11.06 9.74 -1.78
CA ALA A 12 -12.31 9.00 -1.71
C ALA A 12 -13.54 9.93 -1.58
N PRO A 13 -14.63 9.66 -2.31
CA PRO A 13 -15.96 10.22 -2.03
C PRO A 13 -16.42 9.85 -0.62
N SER A 14 -17.14 10.74 0.05
CA SER A 14 -17.61 10.58 1.43
C SER A 14 -18.43 9.31 1.66
N GLU A 15 -19.14 8.83 0.64
CA GLU A 15 -20.01 7.65 0.72
C GLU A 15 -19.24 6.31 0.77
N ILE A 16 -18.11 6.20 0.07
CA ILE A 16 -17.33 4.94 -0.04
C ILE A 16 -16.01 4.97 0.75
N HIS A 17 -15.73 6.07 1.44
CA HIS A 17 -14.49 6.27 2.18
C HIS A 17 -14.22 5.14 3.20
N GLY A 18 -15.24 4.74 3.96
CA GLY A 18 -15.14 3.63 4.92
C GLY A 18 -14.86 2.29 4.24
N GLN A 19 -15.45 2.04 3.06
CA GLN A 19 -15.23 0.81 2.32
C GLN A 19 -13.79 0.71 1.80
N LEU A 20 -13.23 1.79 1.28
CA LEU A 20 -11.85 1.83 0.80
C LEU A 20 -10.83 1.63 1.93
N ILE A 21 -11.10 2.17 3.12
CA ILE A 21 -10.27 1.94 4.31
C ILE A 21 -10.38 0.49 4.81
N SER A 22 -11.57 -0.10 4.79
CA SER A 22 -11.72 -1.52 5.14
C SER A 22 -11.06 -2.43 4.12
N LEU A 23 -11.12 -2.08 2.83
CA LEU A 23 -10.51 -2.85 1.76
C LEU A 23 -8.97 -2.88 1.88
N LYS A 24 -8.31 -1.75 2.18
CA LYS A 24 -6.86 -1.76 2.42
C LYS A 24 -6.48 -2.62 3.64
N GLU A 25 -7.31 -2.62 4.68
CA GLU A 25 -7.06 -3.44 5.86
C GLU A 25 -7.24 -4.93 5.56
N PHE A 26 -8.25 -5.27 4.77
CA PHE A 26 -8.47 -6.62 4.28
C PHE A 26 -7.25 -7.17 3.52
N PHE A 27 -6.65 -6.37 2.63
CA PHE A 27 -5.43 -6.78 1.92
C PHE A 27 -4.22 -6.97 2.84
N ILE A 28 -4.09 -6.18 3.90
CA ILE A 28 -3.04 -6.36 4.91
C ILE A 28 -3.20 -7.71 5.61
N ILE A 29 -4.42 -8.01 6.08
CA ILE A 29 -4.71 -9.28 6.76
C ILE A 29 -4.51 -10.47 5.80
N LEU A 30 -4.95 -10.35 4.56
CA LEU A 30 -4.74 -11.36 3.52
C LEU A 30 -3.25 -11.64 3.29
N GLY A 31 -2.42 -10.58 3.23
CA GLY A 31 -0.98 -10.71 3.11
C GLY A 31 -0.33 -11.44 4.30
N ILE A 32 -0.79 -11.15 5.52
CA ILE A 32 -0.33 -11.84 6.73
C ILE A 32 -0.69 -13.34 6.69
N VAL A 33 -1.93 -13.67 6.34
CA VAL A 33 -2.39 -15.07 6.22
C VAL A 33 -1.60 -15.82 5.14
N ALA A 34 -1.39 -15.20 3.98
CA ALA A 34 -0.57 -15.77 2.92
C ALA A 34 0.89 -15.98 3.37
N GLY A 35 1.46 -15.03 4.12
CA GLY A 35 2.79 -15.13 4.70
C GLY A 35 2.95 -16.31 5.66
N TYR A 36 1.98 -16.53 6.55
CA TYR A 36 1.96 -17.70 7.42
C TYR A 36 1.78 -19.01 6.63
N GLY A 37 0.96 -19.01 5.59
CA GLY A 37 0.79 -20.16 4.70
C GLY A 37 2.10 -20.56 4.00
N ILE A 38 2.80 -19.59 3.40
CA ILE A 38 4.10 -19.80 2.76
C ILE A 38 5.15 -20.23 3.79
N GLY A 39 5.16 -19.59 4.97
CA GLY A 39 6.08 -19.94 6.05
C GLY A 39 5.92 -21.39 6.54
N SER A 40 4.68 -21.87 6.63
CA SER A 40 4.38 -23.26 6.98
C SER A 40 4.92 -24.25 5.93
N LEU A 41 4.77 -23.94 4.65
CA LEU A 41 5.23 -24.79 3.55
C LEU A 41 6.77 -24.86 3.43
N LEU A 42 7.46 -23.80 3.84
CA LEU A 42 8.91 -23.66 3.70
C LEU A 42 9.68 -24.01 4.98
N VAL A 43 9.00 -24.47 6.03
CA VAL A 43 9.60 -24.67 7.36
C VAL A 43 10.69 -25.75 7.35
N ASP A 44 10.52 -26.80 6.55
CA ASP A 44 11.45 -27.93 6.45
C ASP A 44 12.52 -27.73 5.35
N VAL A 45 12.46 -26.62 4.61
CA VAL A 45 13.37 -26.32 3.50
C VAL A 45 14.67 -25.69 4.01
N MET A 46 15.81 -26.21 3.57
CA MET A 46 17.12 -25.60 3.83
C MET A 46 17.14 -24.16 3.25
N ALA A 47 17.37 -23.17 4.12
CA ALA A 47 17.25 -21.74 3.81
C ALA A 47 15.84 -21.25 3.43
N GLY A 48 14.77 -21.92 3.91
CA GLY A 48 13.36 -21.53 3.70
C GLY A 48 13.06 -20.05 3.98
N TRP A 49 13.71 -19.45 4.98
CA TRP A 49 13.55 -18.04 5.32
C TRP A 49 13.91 -17.07 4.17
N GLN A 50 14.88 -17.42 3.30
CA GLN A 50 15.25 -16.59 2.14
C GLN A 50 14.13 -16.59 1.10
N TYR A 51 13.55 -17.76 0.86
CA TYR A 51 12.43 -17.92 -0.06
C TYR A 51 11.15 -17.26 0.46
N MET A 52 10.96 -17.17 1.78
CA MET A 52 9.86 -16.39 2.37
C MET A 52 9.95 -14.89 2.02
N TYR A 53 11.15 -14.29 2.07
CA TYR A 53 11.35 -12.92 1.61
C TYR A 53 11.30 -12.81 0.07
N GLY A 54 11.79 -13.83 -0.63
CA GLY A 54 11.67 -13.92 -2.08
C GLY A 54 10.21 -13.90 -2.54
N ALA A 55 9.32 -14.59 -1.83
CA ALA A 55 7.91 -14.69 -2.19
C ALA A 55 7.14 -13.37 -2.01
N SER A 56 7.55 -12.50 -1.08
CA SER A 56 6.92 -11.17 -0.89
C SER A 56 7.45 -10.10 -1.84
N THR A 57 8.63 -10.32 -2.44
CA THR A 57 9.30 -9.37 -3.33
C THR A 57 8.46 -8.99 -4.57
N PRO A 58 7.84 -9.94 -5.32
CA PRO A 58 7.02 -9.60 -6.47
C PRO A 58 5.86 -8.67 -6.12
N LEU A 59 5.20 -8.90 -4.98
CA LEU A 59 4.07 -8.09 -4.53
C LEU A 59 4.50 -6.65 -4.23
N ALA A 60 5.66 -6.48 -3.57
CA ALA A 60 6.25 -5.17 -3.30
C ALA A 60 6.64 -4.43 -4.61
N VAL A 61 7.19 -5.15 -5.59
CA VAL A 61 7.56 -4.57 -6.89
C VAL A 61 6.32 -4.11 -7.66
N ILE A 62 5.26 -4.93 -7.71
CA ILE A 62 3.99 -4.56 -8.35
C ILE A 62 3.41 -3.30 -7.71
N MET A 63 3.41 -3.22 -6.38
CA MET A 63 2.96 -2.03 -5.65
C MET A 63 3.82 -0.81 -5.99
N GLY A 64 5.14 -0.96 -6.02
CA GLY A 64 6.08 0.11 -6.37
C GLY A 64 5.86 0.64 -7.79
N ILE A 65 5.64 -0.24 -8.77
CA ILE A 65 5.31 0.15 -10.14
C ILE A 65 3.96 0.87 -10.19
N GLY A 66 2.96 0.37 -9.47
CA GLY A 66 1.63 0.98 -9.41
C GLY A 66 1.65 2.42 -8.86
N MET A 67 2.60 2.75 -7.99
CA MET A 67 2.76 4.10 -7.44
C MET A 67 3.16 5.14 -8.50
N TRP A 68 3.78 4.77 -9.63
CA TRP A 68 4.15 5.74 -10.66
C TRP A 68 2.95 6.39 -11.36
N TRP A 69 1.79 5.73 -11.36
CA TRP A 69 0.56 6.27 -11.98
C TRP A 69 -0.39 6.93 -10.98
N LEU A 70 -0.05 6.96 -9.69
CA LEU A 70 -0.90 7.61 -8.69
C LEU A 70 -0.80 9.14 -8.83
N PRO A 71 -1.93 9.86 -9.03
CA PRO A 71 -1.93 11.31 -9.01
C PRO A 71 -1.58 11.85 -7.62
N ALA A 72 -0.98 13.04 -7.55
CA ALA A 72 -0.77 13.71 -6.27
C ALA A 72 -2.11 14.01 -5.58
N SER A 73 -2.14 14.00 -4.24
CA SER A 73 -3.39 14.19 -3.53
C SER A 73 -3.95 15.61 -3.74
N PRO A 74 -5.27 15.76 -4.00
CA PRO A 74 -5.87 17.07 -4.30
C PRO A 74 -5.69 18.08 -3.16
N ARG A 75 -5.70 17.61 -1.92
CA ARG A 75 -5.47 18.44 -0.73
C ARG A 75 -4.03 18.95 -0.65
N TRP A 76 -3.06 18.11 -0.99
CA TRP A 76 -1.66 18.52 -1.07
C TRP A 76 -1.47 19.56 -2.19
N LEU A 77 -2.06 19.35 -3.37
CA LEU A 77 -2.03 20.33 -4.46
C LEU A 77 -2.67 21.68 -4.05
N LEU A 78 -3.79 21.65 -3.32
CA LEU A 78 -4.45 22.86 -2.82
C LEU A 78 -3.58 23.61 -1.79
N LEU A 79 -2.98 22.89 -0.83
CA LEU A 79 -2.05 23.48 0.14
C LEU A 79 -0.83 24.08 -0.54
N TYR A 80 -0.32 23.41 -1.58
CA TYR A 80 0.81 23.89 -2.36
C TYR A 80 0.48 25.20 -3.11
N ALA A 81 -0.73 25.29 -3.69
CA ALA A 81 -1.24 26.49 -4.33
C ALA A 81 -1.42 27.65 -3.33
N ILE A 82 -1.98 27.39 -2.14
CA ILE A 82 -2.21 28.40 -1.10
C ILE A 82 -0.89 28.92 -0.52
N GLN A 83 0.14 28.08 -0.39
CA GLN A 83 1.46 28.48 0.14
C GLN A 83 2.30 29.33 -0.83
N GLY A 84 1.80 29.65 -2.03
CA GLY A 84 2.51 30.50 -2.98
C GLY A 84 3.81 29.89 -3.53
N LYS A 85 4.02 28.57 -3.35
CA LYS A 85 5.15 27.82 -3.92
C LYS A 85 4.90 27.36 -5.35
N GLY A 86 3.85 27.85 -6.00
CA GLY A 86 3.59 27.65 -7.43
C GLY A 86 4.50 28.49 -8.31
N ASN A 87 5.82 28.25 -8.25
CA ASN A 87 6.74 28.61 -9.33
C ASN A 87 8.08 27.88 -9.13
N LEU A 88 8.28 26.82 -9.92
CA LEU A 88 9.55 26.36 -10.51
C LEU A 88 9.20 25.36 -11.63
#